data_AF-A0A6P0YN00-F1
#
_entry.id   AF-A0A6P0YN00-F1
#
_cell.length_a   1.000
_cell.length_b   1.000
_cell.length_c   1.000
_cell.angle_alpha   90.00
_cell.angle_beta   90.00
_cell.angle_gamma   90.00
#
_symmetry.space_group_name_H-M   'P 1'
#
loop_
_entity.id
_entity.type
_entity.pdbx_description
1 polymer ?
#
loop_
_entity_poly.entity_id
_entity_poly.type
_entity_poly.pdbx_seq_one_letter_code
_entity_poly.pdbx_strand_id
1 'polypeptide(L)'
;MVAQICFTGSRKLTTNIEKLRVISQLKPLRNDPRPWHVGDASGVDELVRQKAKDWGKEITIYEVEGKEKWHFAKRSQKMILSSLNLGDTTVFVFPDKLCPTECTLHKPFSGHGSGTWGTAAYAYNHGAALKIYPLFSLRDLEENSWFPEWTEVKQLELF
;
A
#
# COMPACT_ATOMS: atom_id res chain seq x y z
N MET A 1 14.62 11.26 13.24
CA MET A 1 13.53 10.93 12.31
C MET A 1 12.71 9.81 12.93
N VAL A 2 11.38 9.89 12.90
CA VAL A 2 10.50 8.85 13.43
C VAL A 2 10.12 7.94 12.27
N ALA A 3 10.14 6.63 12.46
CA ALA A 3 9.70 5.71 11.41
C ALA A 3 8.18 5.84 11.16
N GLN A 4 7.77 5.72 9.91
CA GLN A 4 6.40 5.96 9.45
C GLN A 4 5.73 4.68 8.96
N ILE A 5 4.40 4.63 9.08
CA ILE A 5 3.59 3.55 8.50
C ILE A 5 2.61 4.13 7.49
N CYS A 6 2.69 3.70 6.23
CA CYS A 6 1.70 4.02 5.21
C CYS A 6 0.78 2.84 4.94
N PHE A 7 -0.45 3.13 4.52
CA PHE A 7 -1.41 2.13 4.08
C PHE A 7 -1.89 2.42 2.66
N THR A 8 -2.02 1.37 1.86
CA THR A 8 -2.64 1.43 0.53
C THR A 8 -3.35 0.13 0.23
N GLY A 9 -4.50 0.20 -0.45
CA GLY A 9 -5.27 -1.00 -0.74
C GLY A 9 -6.48 -0.76 -1.62
N SER A 10 -7.25 -1.84 -1.83
CA SER A 10 -8.46 -1.75 -2.66
C SER A 10 -9.48 -0.75 -2.12
N ARG A 11 -10.15 -0.06 -3.05
CA ARG A 11 -11.26 0.84 -2.76
C ARG A 11 -12.56 0.11 -2.43
N LYS A 12 -12.59 -1.21 -2.67
CA LYS A 12 -13.76 -2.06 -2.45
C LYS A 12 -13.35 -3.24 -1.58
N LEU A 13 -13.91 -3.30 -0.38
CA LEU A 13 -13.89 -4.50 0.46
C LEU A 13 -15.26 -5.14 0.35
N THR A 14 -15.37 -6.12 -0.54
CA THR A 14 -16.61 -6.75 -0.97
C THR A 14 -17.09 -7.83 0.00
N THR A 15 -16.17 -8.47 0.73
CA THR A 15 -16.50 -9.56 1.67
C THR A 15 -16.05 -9.24 3.09
N ASN A 16 -16.71 -9.86 4.07
CA ASN A 16 -16.27 -9.80 5.46
C ASN A 16 -14.89 -10.42 5.67
N ILE A 17 -14.53 -11.42 4.85
CA ILE A 17 -13.21 -12.07 4.90
C ILE A 17 -12.11 -11.06 4.56
N GLU A 18 -12.28 -10.26 3.51
CA GLU A 18 -11.32 -9.21 3.14
C GLU A 18 -11.13 -8.19 4.27
N LYS A 19 -12.24 -7.74 4.88
CA LYS A 19 -12.19 -6.82 6.04
C LYS A 19 -11.44 -7.44 7.22
N LEU A 20 -11.72 -8.71 7.55
CA LEU A 20 -11.05 -9.42 8.63
C LEU A 20 -9.56 -9.61 8.36
N ARG A 21 -9.17 -9.86 7.11
CA ARG A 21 -7.76 -9.92 6.70
C ARG A 21 -7.04 -8.59 6.91
N VAL A 22 -7.64 -7.46 6.52
CA VAL A 22 -7.06 -6.14 6.80
C VAL A 22 -6.91 -5.94 8.31
N ILE A 23 -7.99 -6.16 9.07
CA ILE A 23 -7.99 -5.97 10.54
C ILE A 23 -6.95 -6.86 11.22
N SER A 24 -6.77 -8.11 10.78
CA SER A 24 -5.79 -9.02 11.41
C SER A 24 -4.36 -8.50 11.26
N GLN A 25 -4.04 -7.83 10.15
CA GLN A 25 -2.73 -7.20 9.95
C GLN A 25 -2.58 -5.87 10.68
N LEU A 26 -3.69 -5.15 10.93
CA LEU A 26 -3.67 -3.92 11.72
C LEU A 26 -3.54 -4.17 13.22
N LYS A 27 -4.07 -5.29 13.75
CA LYS A 27 -4.08 -5.61 15.18
C LYS A 27 -2.70 -5.52 15.85
N PRO A 28 -1.62 -6.11 15.29
CA PRO A 28 -0.27 -5.97 15.86
C PRO A 28 0.22 -4.52 15.92
N LEU A 29 -0.28 -3.64 15.05
CA LEU A 29 0.12 -2.23 14.97
C LEU A 29 -0.64 -1.33 15.96
N ARG A 30 -1.58 -1.88 16.74
CA ARG A 30 -2.41 -1.11 17.67
C ARG A 30 -1.55 -0.30 18.65
N ASN A 31 -0.54 -0.92 19.24
CA ASN A 31 0.34 -0.29 20.24
C ASN A 31 1.66 0.22 19.64
N ASP A 32 1.85 0.12 18.33
CA ASP A 32 3.03 0.64 17.65
C ASP A 32 3.02 2.18 17.73
N PRO A 33 4.05 2.87 18.23
CA PRO A 33 3.99 4.33 18.39
C PRO A 33 4.11 5.10 17.07
N ARG A 34 4.45 4.44 15.95
CA ARG A 34 4.70 5.12 14.67
C ARG A 34 3.44 5.78 14.12
N PRO A 35 3.54 7.02 13.59
CA PRO A 35 2.42 7.70 12.94
C PRO A 35 1.92 6.96 11.70
N TRP A 36 0.63 7.06 11.45
CA TRP A 36 -0.03 6.44 10.31
C TRP A 36 -0.28 7.45 9.19
N HIS A 37 -0.14 7.00 7.96
CA HIS A 37 -0.40 7.77 6.75
C HIS A 37 -1.33 6.98 5.84
N VAL A 38 -2.43 7.61 5.43
CA VAL A 38 -3.42 6.94 4.60
C VAL A 38 -4.11 7.91 3.66
N GLY A 39 -4.65 7.38 2.57
CA GLY A 39 -5.55 8.12 1.72
C GLY A 39 -6.94 8.37 2.29
N ASP A 40 -7.73 9.04 1.47
CA ASP A 40 -9.12 9.40 1.70
C ASP A 40 -10.15 8.46 1.06
N ALA A 41 -9.74 7.41 0.36
CA ALA A 41 -10.66 6.56 -0.39
C ALA A 41 -11.55 5.70 0.51
N SER A 42 -12.58 5.10 -0.08
CA SER A 42 -13.36 4.02 0.52
C SER A 42 -12.52 2.74 0.64
N GLY A 43 -13.06 1.71 1.31
CA GLY A 43 -12.43 0.39 1.38
C GLY A 43 -11.32 0.34 2.42
N VAL A 44 -10.09 0.00 2.00
CA VAL A 44 -8.95 -0.15 2.93
C VAL A 44 -8.62 1.17 3.62
N ASP A 45 -8.53 2.28 2.87
CA ASP A 45 -8.22 3.61 3.40
C ASP A 45 -9.23 4.02 4.51
N GLU A 46 -10.53 3.83 4.26
CA GLU A 46 -11.59 4.07 5.23
C GLU A 46 -11.49 3.18 6.47
N LEU A 47 -11.26 1.87 6.30
CA LEU A 47 -11.14 0.93 7.41
C LEU A 47 -9.93 1.25 8.31
N VAL A 48 -8.81 1.64 7.71
CA VAL A 48 -7.61 2.09 8.44
C VAL A 48 -7.92 3.35 9.25
N ARG A 49 -8.60 4.35 8.68
CA ARG A 49 -9.02 5.57 9.40
C ARG A 49 -9.93 5.25 10.57
N GLN A 50 -10.91 4.35 10.39
CA GLN A 50 -11.78 3.90 11.46
C GLN A 50 -10.99 3.25 12.60
N LYS A 51 -10.05 2.34 12.29
CA LYS A 51 -9.24 1.67 13.32
C LYS A 51 -8.24 2.61 14.00
N ALA A 52 -7.67 3.55 13.27
CA ALA A 52 -6.83 4.59 13.84
C ALA A 52 -7.60 5.40 14.88
N LYS A 53 -8.83 5.81 14.56
CA LYS A 53 -9.73 6.49 15.50
C LYS A 53 -10.07 5.63 16.72
N ASP A 54 -10.50 4.38 16.49
CA ASP A 54 -10.84 3.43 17.57
C ASP A 54 -9.68 3.20 18.55
N TRP A 55 -8.44 3.30 18.06
CA TRP A 55 -7.22 3.01 18.82
C TRP A 55 -6.43 4.24 19.24
N GLY A 56 -6.93 5.45 18.97
CA GLY A 56 -6.26 6.71 19.34
C GLY A 56 -4.90 6.90 18.66
N LYS A 57 -4.76 6.45 17.40
CA LYS A 57 -3.53 6.59 16.61
C LYS A 57 -3.39 7.99 16.04
N GLU A 58 -2.17 8.51 16.04
CA GLU A 58 -1.82 9.66 15.20
C GLU A 58 -1.91 9.24 13.72
N ILE A 59 -2.71 9.96 12.94
CA ILE A 59 -2.93 9.65 11.54
C ILE A 59 -2.99 10.91 10.68
N THR A 60 -2.27 10.89 9.57
CA THR A 60 -2.35 11.91 8.51
C THR A 60 -3.15 11.36 7.33
N ILE A 61 -4.18 12.10 6.92
CA ILE A 61 -5.06 11.74 5.81
C ILE A 61 -4.70 12.57 4.58
N TYR A 62 -4.49 11.91 3.44
CA TYR A 62 -4.17 12.54 2.17
C TYR A 62 -5.38 12.55 1.26
N GLU A 63 -5.91 13.74 1.00
CA GLU A 63 -7.12 13.95 0.20
C GLU A 63 -6.82 14.08 -1.29
N VAL A 64 -7.74 13.61 -2.12
CA VAL A 64 -7.66 13.74 -3.57
C VAL A 64 -8.15 15.12 -4.02
N GLU A 65 -7.35 15.84 -4.81
CA GLU A 65 -7.66 17.18 -5.31
C GLU A 65 -8.52 17.17 -6.60
N GLY A 66 -9.19 16.06 -6.92
CA GLY A 66 -9.98 15.94 -8.14
C GLY A 66 -10.53 14.53 -8.41
N LYS A 67 -11.16 14.34 -9.56
CA LYS A 67 -11.85 13.07 -9.92
C LYS A 67 -11.10 12.20 -10.91
N GLU A 68 -10.15 12.77 -11.64
CA GLU A 68 -9.34 12.01 -12.61
C GLU A 68 -8.41 10.99 -11.96
N LYS A 69 -8.14 9.89 -12.65
CA LYS A 69 -7.25 8.80 -12.18
C LYS A 69 -5.87 9.32 -11.73
N TRP A 70 -5.32 10.30 -12.43
CA TRP A 70 -4.02 10.87 -12.11
C TRP A 70 -4.02 11.70 -10.81
N HIS A 71 -5.16 12.29 -10.39
CA HIS A 71 -5.25 12.96 -9.10
C HIS A 71 -5.04 11.97 -7.95
N PHE A 72 -5.60 10.77 -8.06
CA PHE A 72 -5.42 9.72 -7.06
C PHE A 72 -3.98 9.19 -7.04
N ALA A 73 -3.33 9.10 -8.20
CA ALA A 73 -1.91 8.78 -8.29
C ALA A 73 -1.06 9.86 -7.59
N LYS A 74 -1.29 11.14 -7.90
CA LYS A 74 -0.63 12.29 -7.26
C LYS A 74 -0.83 12.29 -5.75
N ARG A 75 -2.05 12.03 -5.27
CA ARG A 75 -2.35 11.89 -3.83
C ARG A 75 -1.52 10.79 -3.18
N SER A 76 -1.42 9.63 -3.84
CA SER A 76 -0.68 8.47 -3.31
C SER A 76 0.83 8.74 -3.30
N GLN A 77 1.36 9.39 -4.35
CA GLN A 77 2.75 9.84 -4.39
C GLN A 77 3.05 10.83 -3.27
N LYS A 78 2.17 11.82 -3.05
CA LYS A 78 2.30 12.81 -1.96
C LYS A 78 2.37 12.12 -0.59
N MET A 79 1.52 11.12 -0.34
CA MET A 79 1.54 10.33 0.90
C MET A 79 2.92 9.68 1.10
N ILE A 80 3.41 8.95 0.10
CA ILE A 80 4.69 8.24 0.16
C ILE A 80 5.87 9.21 0.37
N LEU A 81 5.98 10.25 -0.44
CA LEU A 81 7.08 11.22 -0.33
C LEU A 81 7.06 11.95 1.01
N SER A 82 5.87 12.31 1.50
CA SER A 82 5.75 12.99 2.80
C SER A 82 6.22 12.09 3.94
N SER A 83 5.84 10.80 3.93
CA SER A 83 6.28 9.85 4.94
C SER A 83 7.79 9.60 4.89
N LEU A 84 8.36 9.43 3.68
CA LEU A 84 9.80 9.25 3.51
C LEU A 84 10.62 10.45 4.00
N ASN A 85 10.12 11.67 3.79
CA ASN A 85 10.76 12.89 4.30
C ASN A 85 10.76 12.99 5.84
N LEU A 86 9.88 12.25 6.52
CA LEU A 86 9.79 12.23 7.98
C LEU A 86 10.64 11.11 8.61
N GLY A 87 10.92 10.04 7.86
CA GLY A 87 11.80 8.93 8.27
C GLY A 87 11.54 7.63 7.52
N ASP A 88 12.18 6.56 8.01
CA ASP A 88 12.05 5.21 7.47
C ASP A 88 10.58 4.80 7.34
N THR A 89 10.17 4.42 6.14
CA THR A 89 8.76 4.20 5.83
C THR A 89 8.49 2.72 5.53
N THR A 90 7.51 2.14 6.22
CA THR A 90 6.94 0.83 5.87
C THR A 90 5.55 1.01 5.29
N VAL A 91 5.30 0.46 4.10
CA VAL A 91 3.99 0.50 3.44
C VAL A 91 3.30 -0.85 3.56
N PHE A 92 2.12 -0.84 4.17
CA PHE A 92 1.20 -1.98 4.20
C PHE A 92 0.31 -1.93 2.96
N VAL A 93 0.44 -2.96 2.12
CA VAL A 93 -0.17 -3.03 0.78
C VAL A 93 -1.23 -4.12 0.78
N PHE A 94 -2.48 -3.78 0.46
CA PHE A 94 -3.61 -4.71 0.43
C PHE A 94 -4.22 -4.79 -0.99
N PRO A 95 -3.57 -5.51 -1.93
CA PRO A 95 -4.06 -5.65 -3.30
C PRO A 95 -5.23 -6.63 -3.38
N ASP A 96 -6.22 -6.35 -4.23
CA ASP A 96 -7.38 -7.21 -4.51
C ASP A 96 -7.24 -8.06 -5.77
N LYS A 97 -6.11 -7.94 -6.47
CA LYS A 97 -5.77 -8.71 -7.66
C LYS A 97 -4.26 -8.70 -7.91
N LEU A 98 -3.83 -9.49 -8.89
CA LEU A 98 -2.43 -9.56 -9.34
C LEU A 98 -1.90 -8.20 -9.84
N CYS A 99 -0.58 -8.06 -9.76
CA CYS A 99 0.11 -6.89 -10.30
C CYS A 99 0.04 -6.91 -11.83
N PRO A 100 -0.46 -5.85 -12.48
CA PRO A 100 -0.39 -5.74 -13.94
C PRO A 100 1.07 -5.75 -14.41
N THR A 101 1.37 -6.41 -15.52
CA THR A 101 2.72 -6.49 -16.09
C THR A 101 3.27 -5.11 -16.46
N GLU A 102 2.40 -4.16 -16.80
CA GLU A 102 2.77 -2.78 -17.12
C GLU A 102 3.11 -1.94 -15.88
N CYS A 103 2.82 -2.43 -14.66
CA CYS A 103 3.15 -1.78 -13.40
C CYS A 103 4.60 -2.07 -13.01
N THR A 104 5.52 -1.26 -13.52
CA THR A 104 6.96 -1.37 -13.26
C THR A 104 7.46 -0.26 -12.34
N LEU A 105 8.70 -0.36 -11.84
CA LEU A 105 9.31 0.72 -11.04
C LEU A 105 9.44 2.05 -11.81
N HIS A 106 9.68 1.98 -13.12
CA HIS A 106 9.76 3.15 -14.00
C HIS A 106 8.39 3.72 -14.37
N LYS A 107 7.34 2.88 -14.37
CA LYS A 107 5.97 3.26 -14.72
C LYS A 107 4.96 2.69 -13.71
N PRO A 108 5.01 3.13 -12.44
CA PRO A 108 4.19 2.55 -11.38
C PRO A 108 2.69 2.79 -11.62
N PHE A 109 2.32 4.00 -12.04
CA PHE A 109 0.92 4.33 -12.36
C PHE A 109 0.66 4.17 -13.86
N SER A 110 0.67 2.92 -14.34
CA SER A 110 0.55 2.59 -15.76
C SER A 110 -0.84 2.82 -16.38
N GLY A 111 -1.87 3.08 -15.56
CA GLY A 111 -3.26 3.19 -16.00
C GLY A 111 -4.00 1.86 -16.18
N HIS A 112 -3.29 0.73 -16.12
CA HIS A 112 -3.80 -0.64 -16.35
C HIS A 112 -4.44 -1.27 -15.10
N GLY A 113 -4.83 -0.44 -14.15
CA GLY A 113 -5.89 -0.80 -13.22
C GLY A 113 -5.49 -1.34 -11.85
N SER A 114 -4.33 -1.00 -11.28
CA SER A 114 -4.16 -1.15 -9.82
C SER A 114 -3.42 0.04 -9.22
N GLY A 115 -4.19 0.98 -8.65
CA GLY A 115 -3.62 2.10 -7.89
C GLY A 115 -2.84 1.64 -6.67
N THR A 116 -3.23 0.51 -6.08
CA THR A 116 -2.52 -0.16 -4.98
C THR A 116 -1.12 -0.60 -5.42
N TRP A 117 -1.02 -1.33 -6.55
CA TRP A 117 0.27 -1.76 -7.08
C TRP A 117 1.12 -0.60 -7.55
N GLY A 118 0.52 0.42 -8.17
CA GLY A 118 1.25 1.64 -8.52
C GLY A 118 1.79 2.38 -7.30
N THR A 119 1.04 2.43 -6.20
CA THR A 119 1.53 3.00 -4.93
C THR A 119 2.68 2.17 -4.36
N ALA A 120 2.57 0.84 -4.39
CA ALA A 120 3.60 -0.07 -3.89
C ALA A 120 4.90 0.03 -4.71
N ALA A 121 4.80 -0.03 -6.04
CA ALA A 121 5.95 0.12 -6.94
C ALA A 121 6.60 1.50 -6.78
N TYR A 122 5.79 2.56 -6.68
CA TYR A 122 6.31 3.91 -6.43
C TYR A 122 7.05 4.00 -5.09
N ALA A 123 6.49 3.44 -4.02
CA ALA A 123 7.12 3.44 -2.69
C ALA A 123 8.41 2.64 -2.65
N TYR A 124 8.42 1.44 -3.23
CA TYR A 124 9.60 0.59 -3.32
C TYR A 124 10.73 1.28 -4.11
N ASN A 125 10.40 1.90 -5.24
CA ASN A 125 11.38 2.66 -6.04
C ASN A 125 12.01 3.85 -5.27
N HIS A 126 11.35 4.35 -4.22
CA HIS A 126 11.86 5.43 -3.37
C HIS A 126 12.42 4.91 -2.02
N GLY A 127 12.68 3.60 -1.91
CA GLY A 127 13.36 3.01 -0.75
C GLY A 127 12.45 2.68 0.45
N ALA A 128 11.12 2.71 0.28
CA ALA A 128 10.22 2.26 1.35
C ALA A 128 10.20 0.73 1.44
N ALA A 129 10.15 0.20 2.67
CA ALA A 129 9.90 -1.22 2.89
C ALA A 129 8.44 -1.57 2.61
N LEU A 130 8.17 -2.71 1.98
CA LEU A 130 6.80 -3.17 1.71
C LEU A 130 6.40 -4.35 2.60
N LYS A 131 5.16 -4.34 3.07
CA LYS A 131 4.47 -5.51 3.65
C LYS A 131 3.20 -5.77 2.87
N ILE A 132 3.21 -6.80 2.03
CA ILE A 132 2.13 -7.08 1.08
C ILE A 132 1.23 -8.19 1.62
N TYR A 133 -0.07 -7.89 1.71
CA TYR A 133 -1.11 -8.77 2.24
C TYR A 133 -2.26 -8.89 1.24
N PRO A 134 -2.23 -9.89 0.34
CA PRO A 134 -3.22 -10.01 -0.73
C PRO A 134 -4.62 -10.30 -0.18
N LEU A 135 -5.61 -9.65 -0.78
CA LEU A 135 -7.03 -9.84 -0.47
C LEU A 135 -7.69 -10.87 -1.39
N PHE A 136 -7.00 -11.32 -2.45
CA PHE A 136 -7.46 -12.36 -3.36
C PHE A 136 -7.04 -13.78 -2.90
N SER A 137 -7.49 -14.80 -3.63
CA SER A 137 -7.12 -16.20 -3.39
C SER A 137 -5.75 -16.50 -4.01
N LEU A 138 -4.87 -17.15 -3.24
CA LEU A 138 -3.58 -17.66 -3.73
C LEU A 138 -3.62 -19.16 -4.03
N ARG A 139 -4.78 -19.81 -3.92
CA ARG A 139 -4.91 -21.28 -3.94
C ARG A 139 -4.37 -21.94 -5.21
N ASP A 140 -4.51 -21.25 -6.34
CA ASP A 140 -4.20 -21.77 -7.68
C ASP A 140 -2.94 -21.14 -8.27
N LEU A 141 -2.15 -20.44 -7.44
CA LEU A 141 -0.90 -19.79 -7.85
C LEU A 141 0.27 -20.58 -7.30
N GLU A 142 1.31 -20.73 -8.10
CA GLU A 142 2.58 -21.27 -7.64
C GLU A 142 3.17 -20.37 -6.54
N GLU A 143 3.95 -20.94 -5.65
CA GLU A 143 4.55 -20.21 -4.54
C GLU A 143 5.34 -19.00 -5.07
N ASN A 144 5.06 -17.83 -4.52
CA ASN A 144 5.63 -16.53 -4.90
C ASN A 144 5.38 -16.02 -6.33
N SER A 145 4.75 -16.79 -7.23
CA SER A 145 4.43 -16.37 -8.62
C SER A 145 3.52 -15.13 -8.72
N TRP A 146 2.87 -14.76 -7.62
CA TRP A 146 1.97 -13.62 -7.53
C TRP A 146 2.68 -12.31 -7.16
N PHE A 147 3.93 -12.38 -6.69
CA PHE A 147 4.74 -11.20 -6.42
C PHE A 147 5.18 -10.55 -7.74
N PRO A 148 5.18 -9.21 -7.83
CA PRO A 148 5.74 -8.53 -8.98
C PRO A 148 7.25 -8.80 -9.10
N GLU A 149 7.76 -8.97 -10.32
CA GLU A 149 9.21 -9.19 -10.58
C GLU A 149 10.10 -8.13 -9.93
N TRP A 150 9.63 -6.88 -9.82
CA TRP A 150 10.40 -5.80 -9.22
C TRP A 150 10.55 -5.91 -7.70
N THR A 151 9.86 -6.85 -7.04
CA THR A 151 10.07 -7.18 -5.63
C THR A 151 11.18 -8.22 -5.42
N GLU A 152 11.63 -8.87 -6.49
CA GLU A 152 12.78 -9.78 -6.42
C GLU A 152 14.08 -8.97 -6.37
N VAL A 153 14.89 -9.24 -5.35
CA VAL A 153 16.27 -8.72 -5.32
C VAL A 153 17.05 -9.51 -6.37
N LYS A 154 17.16 -8.97 -7.59
CA LYS A 154 18.11 -9.50 -8.56
C LYS A 154 19.52 -9.21 -8.05
N GLN A 155 20.11 -10.19 -7.38
CA GLN A 155 21.53 -10.17 -7.06
C GLN A 155 22.28 -10.13 -8.38
N LEU A 156 22.97 -9.01 -8.67
CA LEU A 156 23.86 -8.93 -9.82
C LEU A 156 25.00 -9.91 -9.58
N GLU A 157 25.05 -10.98 -10.35
CA GLU A 157 26.27 -11.78 -10.48
C GLU A 157 27.30 -10.89 -11.19
N LEU A 158 28.30 -10.42 -10.44
CA LEU A 158 29.49 -9.80 -11.01
C LEU A 158 30.31 -10.93 -11.65
N PHE A 159 30.27 -11.05 -12.97
CA PHE A 159 31.22 -11.84 -13.76
C PHE A 159 32.53 -11.06 -13.95
#